data_AF-A0A812U3V2-F1
#
_entry.id   AF-A0A812U3V2-F1
#
_cell.length_a   1.000
_cell.length_b   1.000
_cell.length_c   1.000
_cell.angle_alpha   90.00
_cell.angle_beta   90.00
_cell.angle_gamma   90.00
#
_symmetry.space_group_name_H-M   'P 1'
#
loop_
_entity.id
_entity.type
_entity.pdbx_description
1 polymer ?
#
loop_
_entity_poly.entity_id
_entity_poly.type
_entity_poly.pdbx_seq_one_letter_code
_entity_poly.pdbx_strand_id
1 'polypeptide(L)'
;MNGYKADPCLLLLVTCLLILVDEVPSKVVVEKHASELDLNCESYEDGVDWPLVREQLLTFLRRPADDHPFLSSLLAVGRKRSDCYIGLCCLGYLAIVFMPPEKRLKAMSSTLFGSVPLWDQIPLSYWDTINSKWPIFGLLEVLQMQLRSQEPVRSEAVDGCCDRMEELDRRFHQVLDSHLSTGQYVPTHSSLRFLAESPSRCSFGKAAAYVSLGERLLLLASPVLTQAAKDLLALGEAQLDRCMVGRNATVFDQMQSAWPTWSLLRRVEVGNLEDPDNWEAEGFVQIPSEKLRIPPEW
;
A
#
# COMPACT_ATOMS: atom_id res chain seq x y z
N MET A 1 20.85 7.76 -22.50
CA MET A 1 19.61 7.05 -22.86
C MET A 1 19.70 5.68 -22.19
N ASN A 2 19.32 5.61 -20.91
CA ASN A 2 19.40 4.37 -20.14
C ASN A 2 18.02 3.74 -20.16
N GLY A 3 17.96 2.52 -20.69
CA GLY A 3 16.73 1.74 -20.79
C GLY A 3 16.24 1.37 -19.39
N TYR A 4 15.09 1.93 -19.03
CA TYR A 4 14.30 1.48 -17.91
C TYR A 4 13.88 0.03 -18.19
N LYS A 5 14.44 -0.93 -17.47
CA LYS A 5 13.76 -2.22 -17.29
C LYS A 5 12.60 -1.94 -16.34
N ALA A 6 11.44 -1.65 -16.91
CA ALA A 6 10.21 -1.65 -16.15
C ALA A 6 9.98 -3.08 -15.64
N ASP A 7 9.69 -3.21 -14.34
CA ASP A 7 9.32 -4.46 -13.70
C ASP A 7 8.14 -5.10 -14.46
N PRO A 8 8.23 -6.37 -14.87
CA PRO A 8 7.14 -7.05 -15.57
C PRO A 8 5.82 -7.03 -14.79
N CYS A 9 5.81 -7.01 -13.46
CA CYS A 9 4.58 -6.98 -12.66
C CYS A 9 3.83 -5.64 -12.78
N LEU A 10 4.55 -4.52 -12.68
CA LEU A 10 3.98 -3.17 -12.82
C LEU A 10 3.65 -2.88 -14.29
N LEU A 11 4.57 -3.21 -15.20
CA LEU A 11 4.36 -3.04 -16.64
C LEU A 11 3.16 -3.88 -17.10
N LEU A 12 2.94 -5.08 -16.57
CA LEU A 12 1.88 -5.98 -17.02
C LEU A 12 0.53 -5.76 -16.31
N LEU A 13 0.49 -5.23 -15.08
CA LEU A 13 -0.75 -4.67 -14.50
C LEU A 13 -1.19 -3.43 -15.28
N VAL A 14 -0.25 -2.54 -15.63
CA VAL A 14 -0.48 -1.37 -16.49
C VAL A 14 -0.84 -1.81 -17.92
N THR A 15 -0.24 -2.88 -18.45
CA THR A 15 -0.57 -3.41 -19.79
C THR A 15 -1.91 -4.14 -19.80
N CYS A 16 -2.27 -4.87 -18.74
CA CYS A 16 -3.63 -5.41 -18.57
C CYS A 16 -4.67 -4.27 -18.43
N LEU A 17 -4.33 -3.20 -17.70
CA LEU A 17 -5.13 -1.97 -17.62
C LEU A 17 -5.30 -1.28 -18.99
N LEU A 18 -4.26 -1.28 -19.83
CA LEU A 18 -4.29 -0.67 -21.17
C LEU A 18 -4.95 -1.55 -22.24
N ILE A 19 -4.83 -2.89 -22.16
CA ILE A 19 -5.44 -3.83 -23.11
C ILE A 19 -6.94 -4.02 -22.84
N LEU A 20 -7.39 -3.91 -21.58
CA LEU A 20 -8.83 -3.95 -21.25
C LEU A 20 -9.64 -2.75 -21.78
N VAL A 21 -8.96 -1.69 -22.23
CA VAL A 21 -9.57 -0.56 -22.94
C VAL A 21 -9.81 -0.87 -24.42
N ASP A 22 -9.18 -1.90 -24.99
CA ASP A 22 -9.28 -2.28 -26.40
C ASP A 22 -10.03 -3.62 -26.57
N GLU A 23 -11.25 -3.56 -27.11
CA GLU A 23 -12.21 -4.67 -27.27
C GLU A 23 -11.73 -5.80 -28.22
N VAL A 24 -10.78 -6.65 -27.81
CA VAL A 24 -10.22 -7.73 -28.64
C VAL A 24 -10.49 -9.14 -28.03
N PRO A 25 -10.71 -10.21 -28.84
CA PRO A 25 -11.34 -11.45 -28.38
C PRO A 25 -10.56 -12.20 -27.27
N SER A 26 -11.27 -12.54 -26.20
CA SER A 26 -10.76 -12.51 -24.83
C SER A 26 -10.18 -13.81 -24.23
N LYS A 27 -10.06 -14.94 -24.96
CA LYS A 27 -9.59 -16.20 -24.34
C LYS A 27 -8.09 -16.50 -24.53
N VAL A 28 -7.61 -16.47 -25.77
CA VAL A 28 -6.20 -16.84 -26.09
C VAL A 28 -5.22 -15.79 -25.55
N VAL A 29 -5.62 -14.51 -25.59
CA VAL A 29 -4.83 -13.40 -25.05
C VAL A 29 -4.71 -13.52 -23.53
N VAL A 30 -5.81 -13.81 -22.83
CA VAL A 30 -5.84 -13.95 -21.37
C VAL A 30 -4.98 -15.12 -20.88
N GLU A 31 -5.03 -16.28 -21.54
CA GLU A 31 -4.22 -17.44 -21.16
C GLU A 31 -2.73 -17.21 -21.37
N LYS A 32 -2.36 -16.53 -22.46
CA LYS A 32 -0.96 -16.14 -22.75
C LYS A 32 -0.41 -15.17 -21.69
N HIS A 33 -1.15 -14.11 -21.36
CA HIS A 33 -0.72 -13.11 -20.38
C HIS A 33 -0.63 -13.70 -18.97
N ALA A 34 -1.57 -14.59 -18.60
CA ALA A 34 -1.52 -15.28 -17.31
C ALA A 34 -0.32 -16.24 -17.18
N SER A 35 0.20 -16.78 -18.28
CA SER A 35 1.42 -17.62 -18.29
C SER A 35 2.73 -16.84 -18.36
N GLU A 36 2.68 -15.58 -18.78
CA GLU A 36 3.84 -14.66 -18.84
C GLU A 36 4.01 -13.86 -17.53
N LEU A 37 3.06 -13.98 -16.60
CA LEU A 37 3.17 -13.42 -15.26
C LEU A 37 4.16 -14.23 -14.43
N ASP A 38 5.33 -13.64 -14.19
CA ASP A 38 6.33 -14.13 -13.24
C ASP A 38 5.92 -13.80 -11.79
N LEU A 39 4.71 -14.20 -11.43
CA LEU A 39 4.11 -14.04 -10.11
C LEU A 39 4.39 -15.31 -9.29
N ASN A 40 5.62 -15.77 -9.24
CA ASN A 40 5.92 -16.95 -8.43
C ASN A 40 5.83 -16.59 -6.94
N CYS A 41 4.89 -17.21 -6.23
CA CYS A 41 4.93 -17.29 -4.77
C CYS A 41 6.04 -18.25 -4.35
N GLU A 42 7.30 -17.85 -4.51
CA GLU A 42 8.45 -18.72 -4.25
C GLU A 42 8.77 -18.88 -2.76
N SER A 43 8.10 -18.14 -1.87
CA SER A 43 8.42 -18.14 -0.45
C SER A 43 7.41 -18.97 0.39
N TYR A 44 7.96 -20.04 0.98
CA TYR A 44 7.45 -20.87 2.08
C TYR A 44 6.40 -21.98 1.80
N GLU A 45 6.94 -23.20 1.89
CA GLU A 45 6.37 -24.51 2.22
C GLU A 45 5.19 -25.13 1.45
N ASP A 46 4.30 -24.38 0.79
CA ASP A 46 3.16 -25.01 0.12
C ASP A 46 2.89 -24.41 -1.27
N GLY A 47 3.43 -25.06 -2.32
CA GLY A 47 3.11 -24.79 -3.73
C GLY A 47 1.64 -25.02 -4.14
N VAL A 48 0.73 -25.05 -3.16
CA VAL A 48 -0.72 -25.29 -3.28
C VAL A 48 -1.50 -23.99 -3.46
N ASP A 49 -1.01 -22.87 -2.89
CA ASP A 49 -1.74 -21.60 -2.94
C ASP A 49 -1.59 -20.87 -4.29
N TRP A 50 -0.47 -21.05 -5.01
CA TRP A 50 -0.23 -20.40 -6.32
C TRP A 50 -1.22 -20.83 -7.43
N PRO A 51 -1.53 -22.12 -7.60
CA PRO A 51 -2.60 -22.55 -8.50
C PRO A 51 -3.93 -21.85 -8.26
N LEU A 52 -4.30 -21.60 -6.99
CA LEU A 52 -5.51 -20.87 -6.63
C LEU A 52 -5.44 -19.41 -7.07
N VAL A 53 -4.32 -18.71 -6.81
CA VAL A 53 -4.13 -17.32 -7.27
C VAL A 53 -4.26 -17.23 -8.79
N ARG A 54 -3.60 -18.15 -9.51
CA ARG A 54 -3.65 -18.21 -10.98
C ARG A 54 -5.07 -18.47 -11.50
N GLU A 55 -5.82 -19.37 -10.87
CA GLU A 55 -7.22 -19.63 -11.22
C GLU A 55 -8.10 -18.38 -11.03
N GLN A 56 -7.93 -17.67 -9.91
CA GLN A 56 -8.71 -16.47 -9.63
C GLN A 56 -8.35 -15.31 -10.55
N LEU A 57 -7.06 -15.16 -10.88
CA LEU A 57 -6.61 -14.21 -11.88
C LEU A 57 -7.24 -14.50 -13.26
N LEU A 58 -7.23 -15.75 -13.71
CA LEU A 58 -7.88 -16.14 -14.97
C LEU A 58 -9.39 -15.88 -14.93
N THR A 59 -10.02 -16.10 -13.78
CA THR A 59 -11.44 -15.79 -13.56
C THR A 59 -11.70 -14.28 -13.67
N PHE A 60 -10.83 -13.47 -13.07
CA PHE A 60 -10.89 -12.01 -13.17
C PHE A 60 -10.74 -11.53 -14.62
N LEU A 61 -9.66 -11.93 -15.29
CA LEU A 61 -9.33 -11.50 -16.66
C LEU A 61 -10.41 -11.85 -17.68
N ARG A 62 -11.21 -12.90 -17.44
CA ARG A 62 -12.33 -13.27 -18.32
C ARG A 62 -13.54 -12.34 -18.18
N ARG A 63 -13.74 -11.70 -17.03
CA ARG A 63 -14.93 -10.88 -16.72
C ARG A 63 -14.59 -9.76 -15.72
N PRO A 64 -13.76 -8.78 -16.10
CA PRO A 64 -13.19 -7.83 -15.13
C PRO A 64 -14.22 -6.89 -14.47
N ALA A 65 -15.40 -6.69 -15.07
CA ALA A 65 -16.32 -5.61 -14.73
C ALA A 65 -17.60 -6.05 -13.96
N ASP A 66 -17.53 -7.12 -13.16
CA ASP A 66 -18.71 -7.72 -12.52
C ASP A 66 -18.46 -8.19 -11.07
N ASP A 67 -19.51 -8.68 -10.41
CA ASP A 67 -19.38 -9.33 -9.11
C ASP A 67 -18.61 -10.65 -9.26
N HIS A 68 -17.40 -10.67 -8.72
CA HIS A 68 -16.56 -11.86 -8.78
C HIS A 68 -16.89 -12.83 -7.65
N PRO A 69 -17.15 -14.13 -7.94
CA PRO A 69 -17.48 -15.11 -6.91
C PRO A 69 -16.38 -15.27 -5.87
N PHE A 70 -15.12 -15.00 -6.26
CA PHE A 70 -13.98 -15.16 -5.37
C PHE A 70 -13.86 -14.11 -4.26
N LEU A 71 -14.54 -12.96 -4.41
CA LEU A 71 -14.60 -11.96 -3.35
C LEU A 71 -15.30 -12.52 -2.10
N SER A 72 -16.30 -13.38 -2.31
CA SER A 72 -16.95 -14.11 -1.23
C SER A 72 -16.14 -15.32 -0.76
N SER A 73 -15.39 -15.98 -1.66
CA SER A 73 -14.59 -17.16 -1.31
C SER A 73 -13.35 -16.83 -0.48
N LEU A 74 -12.84 -15.60 -0.55
CA LEU A 74 -11.70 -15.18 0.27
C LEU A 74 -11.99 -15.20 1.77
N LEU A 75 -13.27 -15.06 2.17
CA LEU A 75 -13.70 -15.31 3.55
C LEU A 75 -13.46 -16.78 3.96
N ALA A 76 -13.61 -17.72 3.03
CA ALA A 76 -13.48 -19.16 3.28
C ALA A 76 -12.03 -19.66 3.29
N VAL A 77 -11.12 -18.97 2.59
CA VAL A 77 -9.68 -19.30 2.56
C VAL A 77 -9.01 -19.03 3.91
N GLY A 78 -9.61 -18.18 4.75
CA GLY A 78 -9.05 -17.77 6.03
C GLY A 78 -7.86 -16.83 5.85
N ARG A 79 -7.46 -16.16 6.93
CA ARG A 79 -6.32 -15.23 6.94
C ARG A 79 -5.02 -16.04 6.97
N LYS A 80 -4.08 -15.74 6.07
CA LYS A 80 -2.77 -16.41 6.02
C LYS A 80 -1.64 -15.39 5.96
N ARG A 81 -0.48 -15.74 6.53
CA ARG A 81 0.76 -14.97 6.43
C ARG A 81 1.62 -15.54 5.30
N SER A 82 1.13 -15.46 4.07
CA SER A 82 1.87 -15.92 2.88
C SER A 82 1.77 -14.89 1.76
N ASP A 83 2.83 -14.77 0.95
CA ASP A 83 2.85 -13.85 -0.20
C ASP A 83 1.72 -14.16 -1.18
N CYS A 84 1.41 -15.44 -1.36
CA CYS A 84 0.30 -15.90 -2.17
C CYS A 84 -1.07 -15.42 -1.69
N TYR A 85 -1.27 -15.36 -0.37
CA TYR A 85 -2.49 -14.79 0.19
C TYR A 85 -2.59 -13.29 -0.07
N ILE A 86 -1.48 -12.55 -0.02
CA ILE A 86 -1.44 -11.12 -0.39
C ILE A 86 -1.80 -10.95 -1.87
N GLY A 87 -1.32 -11.84 -2.73
CA GLY A 87 -1.73 -11.89 -4.14
C GLY A 87 -3.24 -12.05 -4.33
N LEU A 88 -3.88 -12.94 -3.55
CA LEU A 88 -5.34 -13.06 -3.56
C LEU A 88 -6.03 -11.78 -3.06
N CYS A 89 -5.50 -11.13 -2.02
CA CYS A 89 -6.01 -9.84 -1.56
C CYS A 89 -5.89 -8.77 -2.66
N CYS A 90 -4.77 -8.72 -3.37
CA CYS A 90 -4.57 -7.82 -4.50
C CYS A 90 -5.58 -8.07 -5.62
N LEU A 91 -5.83 -9.33 -5.99
CA LEU A 91 -6.88 -9.67 -6.95
C LEU A 91 -8.27 -9.23 -6.48
N GLY A 92 -8.54 -9.32 -5.19
CA GLY A 92 -9.79 -8.83 -4.60
C GLY A 92 -9.94 -7.31 -4.71
N TYR A 93 -8.91 -6.54 -4.33
CA TYR A 93 -8.91 -5.09 -4.51
C TYR A 93 -8.99 -4.69 -5.98
N LEU A 94 -8.27 -5.39 -6.86
CA LEU A 94 -8.32 -5.20 -8.30
C LEU A 94 -9.74 -5.43 -8.85
N ALA A 95 -10.41 -6.52 -8.47
CA ALA A 95 -11.79 -6.75 -8.84
C ALA A 95 -12.70 -5.58 -8.43
N ILE A 96 -12.53 -5.06 -7.22
CA ILE A 96 -13.32 -3.91 -6.72
C ILE A 96 -13.02 -2.63 -7.52
N VAL A 97 -11.77 -2.41 -7.97
CA VAL A 97 -11.40 -1.27 -8.83
C VAL A 97 -12.21 -1.26 -10.12
N PHE A 98 -12.43 -2.42 -10.73
CA PHE A 98 -13.14 -2.54 -12.01
C PHE A 98 -14.67 -2.66 -11.87
N MET A 99 -15.20 -2.78 -10.64
CA MET A 99 -16.65 -2.74 -10.42
C MET A 99 -17.27 -1.40 -10.81
N PRO A 100 -18.55 -1.39 -11.24
CA PRO A 100 -19.34 -0.17 -11.33
C PRO A 100 -19.36 0.62 -10.00
N PRO A 101 -19.42 1.96 -10.03
CA PRO A 101 -19.45 2.84 -8.86
C PRO A 101 -20.32 2.34 -7.69
N GLU A 102 -21.59 2.04 -7.97
CA GLU A 102 -22.56 1.63 -6.95
C GLU A 102 -22.21 0.30 -6.28
N LYS A 103 -21.68 -0.65 -7.08
CA LYS A 103 -21.23 -1.95 -6.57
C LYS A 103 -19.93 -1.83 -5.78
N ARG A 104 -19.02 -0.97 -6.21
CA ARG A 104 -17.73 -0.71 -5.54
C ARG A 104 -17.94 -0.21 -4.11
N LEU A 105 -18.79 0.80 -3.95
CA LEU A 105 -19.11 1.36 -2.63
C LEU A 105 -19.72 0.28 -1.71
N LYS A 106 -20.65 -0.52 -2.24
CA LYS A 106 -21.24 -1.65 -1.52
C LYS A 106 -20.19 -2.69 -1.14
N ALA A 107 -19.30 -3.07 -2.06
CA ALA A 107 -18.25 -4.05 -1.79
C ALA A 107 -17.31 -3.57 -0.68
N MET A 108 -16.85 -2.31 -0.74
CA MET A 108 -15.98 -1.74 0.29
C MET A 108 -16.68 -1.62 1.64
N SER A 109 -17.95 -1.22 1.69
CA SER A 109 -18.66 -1.09 2.97
C SER A 109 -19.08 -2.41 3.62
N SER A 110 -19.22 -3.50 2.86
CA SER A 110 -19.84 -4.75 3.35
C SER A 110 -18.93 -5.98 3.35
N THR A 111 -17.83 -5.97 2.60
CA THR A 111 -16.90 -7.10 2.53
C THR A 111 -15.67 -6.87 3.39
N LEU A 112 -14.92 -7.94 3.66
CA LEU A 112 -13.64 -7.88 4.39
C LEU A 112 -12.60 -6.93 3.75
N PHE A 113 -12.77 -6.50 2.50
CA PHE A 113 -11.86 -5.56 1.83
C PHE A 113 -12.03 -4.12 2.30
N GLY A 114 -13.12 -3.81 2.99
CA GLY A 114 -13.31 -2.47 3.54
C GLY A 114 -13.96 -2.43 4.91
N SER A 115 -14.68 -3.47 5.34
CA SER A 115 -15.38 -3.50 6.64
C SER A 115 -14.51 -3.89 7.83
N VAL A 116 -13.24 -4.24 7.60
CA VAL A 116 -12.27 -4.58 8.66
C VAL A 116 -11.00 -3.74 8.49
N PRO A 117 -10.19 -3.57 9.55
CA PRO A 117 -8.86 -2.97 9.45
C PRO A 117 -7.93 -3.73 8.49
N LEU A 118 -6.91 -3.06 7.93
CA LEU A 118 -6.02 -3.71 6.96
C LEU A 118 -5.25 -4.87 7.60
N TRP A 119 -4.70 -4.68 8.80
CA TRP A 119 -3.99 -5.73 9.55
C TRP A 119 -4.87 -6.96 9.86
N ASP A 120 -6.19 -6.78 9.93
CA ASP A 120 -7.14 -7.88 10.12
C ASP A 120 -7.28 -8.69 8.83
N GLN A 121 -7.22 -8.04 7.68
CA GLN A 121 -7.20 -8.74 6.40
C GLN A 121 -5.83 -9.37 6.13
N ILE A 122 -4.75 -8.59 6.26
CA ILE A 122 -3.39 -8.97 5.92
C ILE A 122 -2.56 -8.90 7.20
N PRO A 123 -2.34 -10.04 7.88
CA PRO A 123 -1.73 -10.08 9.20
C PRO A 123 -0.19 -9.96 9.15
N LEU A 124 0.32 -9.04 8.35
CA LEU A 124 1.72 -8.68 8.16
C LEU A 124 1.92 -7.19 8.43
N SER A 125 3.16 -6.78 8.74
CA SER A 125 3.49 -5.36 8.83
C SER A 125 3.42 -4.70 7.45
N TYR A 126 3.31 -3.36 7.41
CA TYR A 126 3.34 -2.65 6.12
C TYR A 126 4.66 -2.87 5.38
N TRP A 127 5.78 -2.96 6.11
CA TRP A 127 7.09 -3.26 5.53
C TRP A 127 7.13 -4.64 4.88
N ASP A 128 6.64 -5.67 5.58
CA ASP A 128 6.61 -7.04 5.04
C ASP A 128 5.64 -7.14 3.85
N THR A 129 4.53 -6.42 3.92
CA THR A 129 3.57 -6.32 2.81
C THR A 129 4.22 -5.68 1.58
N ILE A 130 4.98 -4.58 1.75
CA ILE A 130 5.76 -3.96 0.67
C ILE A 130 6.82 -4.91 0.10
N ASN A 131 7.47 -5.71 0.96
CA ASN A 131 8.48 -6.67 0.52
C ASN A 131 7.93 -7.90 -0.18
N SER A 132 6.64 -8.21 -0.01
CA SER A 132 5.97 -9.27 -0.77
C SER A 132 5.89 -8.98 -2.27
N LYS A 133 6.22 -7.75 -2.68
CA LYS A 133 6.21 -7.26 -4.08
C LYS A 133 4.83 -7.24 -4.74
N TRP A 134 3.77 -7.55 -4.01
CA TRP A 134 2.40 -7.36 -4.47
C TRP A 134 1.98 -5.89 -4.38
N PRO A 135 1.32 -5.33 -5.40
CA PRO A 135 1.07 -3.89 -5.52
C PRO A 135 -0.19 -3.46 -4.76
N ILE A 136 -0.29 -3.84 -3.48
CA ILE A 136 -1.51 -3.64 -2.72
C ILE A 136 -1.76 -2.18 -2.40
N PHE A 137 -0.73 -1.42 -2.02
CA PHE A 137 -0.89 -0.02 -1.64
C PHE A 137 -1.18 0.83 -2.87
N GLY A 138 -0.65 0.45 -4.04
CA GLY A 138 -1.06 1.02 -5.32
C GLY A 138 -2.54 0.79 -5.65
N LEU A 139 -3.07 -0.40 -5.42
CA LEU A 139 -4.50 -0.68 -5.63
C LEU A 139 -5.39 0.10 -4.65
N LEU A 140 -4.96 0.21 -3.38
CA LEU A 140 -5.64 0.99 -2.36
C LEU A 140 -5.67 2.49 -2.69
N GLU A 141 -4.59 3.05 -3.23
CA GLU A 141 -4.57 4.44 -3.73
C GLU A 141 -5.62 4.65 -4.83
N VAL A 142 -5.65 3.77 -5.85
CA VAL A 142 -6.61 3.89 -6.96
C VAL A 142 -8.05 3.82 -6.45
N LEU A 143 -8.34 2.88 -5.54
CA LEU A 143 -9.65 2.77 -4.91
C LEU A 143 -10.03 4.03 -4.13
N GLN A 144 -9.10 4.60 -3.36
CA GLN A 144 -9.33 5.83 -2.62
C GLN A 144 -9.74 6.98 -3.57
N MET A 145 -8.98 7.16 -4.65
CA MET A 145 -9.28 8.19 -5.66
C MET A 145 -10.65 7.98 -6.31
N GLN A 146 -10.97 6.74 -6.67
CA GLN A 146 -12.24 6.40 -7.30
C GLN A 146 -13.44 6.62 -6.36
N LEU A 147 -13.34 6.23 -5.10
CA LEU A 147 -14.42 6.42 -4.11
C LEU A 147 -14.63 7.92 -3.82
N ARG A 148 -13.56 8.69 -3.63
CA ARG A 148 -13.66 10.14 -3.40
C ARG A 148 -14.24 10.90 -4.59
N SER A 149 -14.07 10.41 -5.82
CA SER A 149 -14.64 11.04 -7.02
C SER A 149 -16.17 10.86 -7.17
N GLN A 150 -16.75 9.89 -6.45
CA GLN A 150 -18.17 9.52 -6.59
C GLN A 150 -19.09 10.26 -5.63
N GLU A 151 -18.55 10.84 -4.56
CA GLU A 151 -19.31 11.64 -3.60
C GLU A 151 -18.81 13.08 -3.60
N PRO A 152 -19.68 14.11 -3.73
CA PRO A 152 -19.36 15.44 -3.26
C PRO A 152 -19.27 15.35 -1.75
N VAL A 153 -18.05 15.21 -1.23
CA VAL A 153 -17.69 14.98 0.17
C VAL A 153 -18.59 15.79 1.11
N ARG A 154 -19.63 15.16 1.68
CA ARG A 154 -20.24 15.65 2.92
C ARG A 154 -19.30 15.25 4.05
N SER A 155 -18.25 16.06 4.20
CA SER A 155 -17.20 15.98 5.22
C SER A 155 -17.75 16.32 6.61
N GLU A 156 -18.89 15.75 6.99
CA GLU A 156 -19.48 15.90 8.33
C GLU A 156 -19.60 14.55 9.05
N ALA A 157 -19.44 13.41 8.37
CA ALA A 157 -19.73 12.09 8.94
C ALA A 157 -18.51 11.18 9.20
N VAL A 158 -17.27 11.63 8.93
CA VAL A 158 -16.06 10.99 9.49
C VAL A 158 -15.59 11.79 10.72
N ASP A 159 -16.55 12.19 11.55
CA ASP A 159 -16.31 12.77 12.89
C ASP A 159 -15.92 11.67 13.91
N GLY A 160 -15.49 10.51 13.41
CA GLY A 160 -15.42 9.26 14.16
C GLY A 160 -14.09 8.94 14.83
N CYS A 161 -12.95 9.54 14.44
CA CYS A 161 -11.75 9.30 15.26
C CYS A 161 -10.57 10.29 15.19
N CYS A 162 -10.28 10.95 14.08
CA CYS A 162 -8.90 11.45 13.91
C CYS A 162 -8.67 12.72 13.10
N ASP A 163 -9.60 13.11 12.24
CA ASP A 163 -9.35 14.07 11.17
C ASP A 163 -9.98 15.44 11.45
N ARG A 164 -9.74 15.97 12.66
CA ARG A 164 -9.94 17.40 12.85
C ARG A 164 -8.83 18.11 12.08
N MET A 165 -9.16 18.61 10.90
CA MET A 165 -8.27 19.42 10.06
C MET A 165 -8.06 20.81 10.68
N GLU A 166 -7.42 20.82 11.85
CA GLU A 166 -6.97 22.01 12.55
C GLU A 166 -5.88 22.73 11.72
N GLU A 167 -5.48 23.92 12.14
CA GLU A 167 -4.56 24.75 11.36
C GLU A 167 -3.20 24.05 11.12
N LEU A 168 -2.70 23.31 12.11
CA LEU A 168 -1.46 22.52 11.97
C LEU A 168 -1.61 21.40 10.94
N ASP A 169 -2.69 20.62 11.04
CA ASP A 169 -3.04 19.54 10.12
C ASP A 169 -3.19 20.05 8.68
N ARG A 170 -3.91 21.17 8.50
CA ARG A 170 -4.13 21.79 7.19
C ARG A 170 -2.82 22.22 6.54
N ARG A 171 -1.90 22.83 7.32
CA ARG A 171 -0.59 23.24 6.79
C ARG A 171 0.24 22.06 6.34
N PHE A 172 0.31 21.00 7.15
CA PHE A 172 1.07 19.82 6.79
C PHE A 172 0.45 19.09 5.60
N HIS A 173 -0.88 18.96 5.58
CA HIS A 173 -1.63 18.38 4.46
C HIS A 173 -1.38 19.14 3.14
N GLN A 174 -1.38 20.47 3.14
CA GLN A 174 -1.04 21.27 1.96
C GLN A 174 0.39 21.03 1.45
N VAL A 175 1.36 20.94 2.37
CA VAL A 175 2.74 20.58 1.99
C VAL A 175 2.75 19.21 1.34
N LEU A 176 2.03 18.25 1.91
CA LEU A 176 1.98 16.88 1.45
C LEU A 176 1.36 16.78 0.05
N ASP A 177 0.19 17.38 -0.17
CA ASP A 177 -0.49 17.44 -1.47
C ASP A 177 0.37 18.12 -2.54
N SER A 178 1.04 19.23 -2.21
CA SER A 178 1.92 19.94 -3.14
C SER A 178 3.11 19.08 -3.59
N HIS A 179 3.67 18.26 -2.69
CA HIS A 179 4.81 17.41 -3.03
C HIS A 179 4.36 16.14 -3.75
N LEU A 180 3.25 15.52 -3.32
CA LEU A 180 2.68 14.36 -4.01
C LEU A 180 2.29 14.69 -5.45
N SER A 181 1.60 15.82 -5.68
CA SER A 181 1.17 16.24 -7.03
C SER A 181 2.33 16.55 -7.98
N THR A 182 3.51 16.88 -7.45
CA THR A 182 4.72 17.16 -8.23
C THR A 182 5.68 15.97 -8.29
N GLY A 183 5.32 14.83 -7.69
CA GLY A 183 6.19 13.65 -7.58
C GLY A 183 7.43 13.87 -6.70
N GLN A 184 7.45 14.94 -5.90
CA GLN A 184 8.58 15.27 -5.02
C GLN A 184 8.40 14.65 -3.64
N TYR A 185 9.49 14.37 -2.93
CA TYR A 185 9.42 13.89 -1.56
C TYR A 185 9.01 15.00 -0.58
N VAL A 186 8.23 14.64 0.44
CA VAL A 186 7.88 15.57 1.52
C VAL A 186 9.16 15.96 2.29
N PRO A 187 9.40 17.24 2.59
CA PRO A 187 10.58 17.66 3.33
C PRO A 187 10.59 17.09 4.75
N THR A 188 11.71 16.47 5.15
CA THR A 188 11.89 15.86 6.47
C THR A 188 11.56 16.82 7.62
N HIS A 189 11.95 18.10 7.50
CA HIS A 189 11.67 19.10 8.53
C HIS A 189 10.17 19.36 8.72
N SER A 190 9.36 19.27 7.66
CA SER A 190 7.92 19.48 7.73
C SER A 190 7.24 18.35 8.51
N SER A 191 7.60 17.09 8.21
CA SER A 191 7.06 15.93 8.93
C SER A 191 7.53 15.88 10.39
N LEU A 192 8.81 16.19 10.67
CA LEU A 192 9.32 16.25 12.04
C LEU A 192 8.64 17.36 12.86
N ARG A 193 8.48 18.54 12.27
CA ARG A 193 7.78 19.66 12.92
C ARG A 193 6.33 19.29 13.23
N PHE A 194 5.63 18.71 12.25
CA PHE A 194 4.25 18.26 12.45
C PHE A 194 4.16 17.25 13.58
N LEU A 195 5.02 16.22 13.60
CA LEU A 195 5.02 15.21 14.67
C LEU A 195 5.33 15.79 16.05
N ALA A 196 6.23 16.77 16.13
CA ALA A 196 6.59 17.43 17.39
C ALA A 196 5.48 18.34 17.94
N GLU A 197 4.74 19.02 17.05
CA GLU A 197 3.68 19.96 17.43
C GLU A 197 2.30 19.29 17.53
N SER A 198 2.12 18.11 16.93
CA SER A 198 0.83 17.42 16.89
C SER A 198 0.46 16.84 18.28
N PRO A 199 -0.80 17.02 18.75
CA PRO A 199 -1.24 16.51 20.05
C PRO A 199 -1.03 15.00 20.19
N SER A 200 -0.84 14.47 21.40
CA SER A 200 -0.56 13.04 21.67
C SER A 200 -1.67 12.04 21.28
N ARG A 201 -2.77 12.50 20.67
CA ARG A 201 -3.79 11.66 20.08
C ARG A 201 -3.27 10.96 18.82
N CYS A 202 -3.88 9.84 18.48
CA CYS A 202 -3.58 9.18 17.23
C CYS A 202 -4.33 9.88 16.06
N SER A 203 -3.71 9.96 14.89
CA SER A 203 -4.34 10.56 13.70
C SER A 203 -3.73 10.08 12.39
N PHE A 204 -4.52 10.13 11.30
CA PHE A 204 -4.04 9.80 9.96
C PHE A 204 -2.98 10.80 9.44
N GLY A 205 -3.02 12.05 9.90
CA GLY A 205 -1.94 13.01 9.66
C GLY A 205 -0.59 12.56 10.24
N LYS A 206 -0.59 11.96 11.44
CA LYS A 206 0.64 11.39 12.01
C LYS A 206 1.09 10.16 11.24
N ALA A 207 0.16 9.32 10.79
CA ALA A 207 0.50 8.20 9.91
C ALA A 207 1.23 8.70 8.66
N ALA A 208 0.68 9.70 7.97
CA ALA A 208 1.29 10.33 6.80
C ALA A 208 2.67 10.95 7.11
N ALA A 209 2.83 11.60 8.26
CA ALA A 209 4.12 12.16 8.68
C ALA A 209 5.17 11.09 8.95
N TYR A 210 4.82 10.00 9.64
CA TYR A 210 5.74 8.88 9.87
C TYR A 210 6.11 8.17 8.56
N VAL A 211 5.14 7.87 7.70
CA VAL A 211 5.40 7.19 6.42
C VAL A 211 6.27 8.07 5.51
N SER A 212 6.00 9.38 5.43
CA SER A 212 6.84 10.29 4.63
C SER A 212 8.28 10.39 5.16
N LEU A 213 8.49 10.34 6.48
CA LEU A 213 9.85 10.26 7.04
C LEU A 213 10.52 8.92 6.72
N GLY A 214 9.79 7.81 6.86
CA GLY A 214 10.28 6.48 6.51
C GLY A 214 10.72 6.42 5.04
N GLU A 215 9.89 6.93 4.12
CA GLU A 215 10.22 7.05 2.70
C GLU A 215 11.53 7.82 2.48
N ARG A 216 11.72 8.96 3.18
CA ARG A 216 12.95 9.75 3.07
C ARG A 216 14.19 8.98 3.53
N LEU A 217 14.09 8.21 4.60
CA LEU A 217 15.21 7.43 5.12
C LEU A 217 15.58 6.26 4.19
N LEU A 218 14.60 5.68 3.52
CA LEU A 218 14.81 4.67 2.48
C LEU A 218 15.47 5.21 1.20
N LEU A 219 15.78 6.51 1.08
CA LEU A 219 16.57 7.00 -0.05
C LEU A 219 18.08 7.01 0.24
N LEU A 220 18.46 6.83 1.50
CA LEU A 220 19.83 7.02 1.95
C LEU A 220 20.63 5.71 1.98
N ALA A 221 20.03 4.59 1.56
CA ALA A 221 20.67 3.28 1.34
C ALA A 221 21.65 2.86 2.45
N SER A 222 21.27 3.05 3.73
CA SER A 222 22.08 2.69 4.89
C SER A 222 21.33 1.71 5.77
N PRO A 223 21.91 0.56 6.19
CA PRO A 223 21.22 -0.44 7.01
C PRO A 223 20.59 0.13 8.30
N VAL A 224 21.29 1.06 8.95
CA VAL A 224 20.79 1.73 10.17
C VAL A 224 19.58 2.60 9.85
N LEU A 225 19.62 3.31 8.73
CA LEU A 225 18.51 4.17 8.28
C LEU A 225 17.35 3.34 7.73
N THR A 226 17.61 2.18 7.13
CA THR A 226 16.57 1.22 6.74
C THR A 226 15.82 0.73 7.97
N GLN A 227 16.51 0.37 9.05
CA GLN A 227 15.83 -0.04 10.28
C GLN A 227 15.00 1.11 10.86
N ALA A 228 15.56 2.31 10.94
CA ALA A 228 14.82 3.49 11.37
C ALA A 228 13.60 3.77 10.48
N ALA A 229 13.70 3.53 9.16
CA ALA A 229 12.57 3.64 8.25
C ALA A 229 11.49 2.60 8.52
N LYS A 230 11.86 1.33 8.77
CA LYS A 230 10.93 0.27 9.16
C LYS A 230 10.19 0.63 10.44
N ASP A 231 10.91 1.17 11.43
CA ASP A 231 10.33 1.61 12.70
C ASP A 231 9.33 2.77 12.48
N LEU A 232 9.67 3.73 11.62
CA LEU A 232 8.77 4.82 11.24
C LEU A 232 7.53 4.30 10.49
N LEU A 233 7.68 3.35 9.56
CA LEU A 233 6.54 2.73 8.89
C LEU A 233 5.64 1.98 9.87
N ALA A 234 6.21 1.26 10.85
CA ALA A 234 5.46 0.58 11.90
C ALA A 234 4.72 1.57 12.82
N LEU A 235 5.32 2.72 13.13
CA LEU A 235 4.64 3.81 13.82
C LEU A 235 3.49 4.36 12.98
N GLY A 236 3.70 4.54 11.67
CA GLY A 236 2.66 4.96 10.73
C GLY A 236 1.49 3.98 10.67
N GLU A 237 1.78 2.68 10.55
CA GLU A 237 0.80 1.59 10.64
C GLU A 237 0.00 1.65 11.94
N ALA A 238 0.67 1.82 13.08
CA ALA A 238 -0.01 1.93 14.37
C ALA A 238 -0.97 3.13 14.44
N GLN A 239 -0.63 4.24 13.77
CA GLN A 239 -1.49 5.42 13.66
C GLN A 239 -2.67 5.21 12.70
N LEU A 240 -2.49 4.41 11.64
CA LEU A 240 -3.50 4.19 10.60
C LEU A 240 -4.51 3.08 10.98
N ASP A 241 -4.00 1.96 11.48
CA ASP A 241 -4.77 0.73 11.68
C ASP A 241 -5.19 0.49 13.13
N ARG A 242 -4.36 0.93 14.09
CA ARG A 242 -4.51 0.61 15.53
C ARG A 242 -4.95 1.82 16.35
N CYS A 243 -5.30 2.89 15.66
CA CYS A 243 -5.87 4.08 16.25
C CYS A 243 -7.39 3.91 16.39
N MET A 244 -7.89 3.64 17.60
CA MET A 244 -8.99 4.42 18.19
C MET A 244 -9.04 4.31 19.72
N VAL A 245 -9.72 5.28 20.32
CA VAL A 245 -10.46 5.08 21.57
C VAL A 245 -11.73 4.26 21.24
N GLY A 246 -11.65 2.92 21.31
CA GLY A 246 -12.84 2.05 21.35
C GLY A 246 -13.12 1.11 20.16
N ARG A 247 -12.40 1.18 19.03
CA ARG A 247 -12.37 0.14 17.95
C ARG A 247 -11.15 0.36 17.03
N ASN A 248 -10.96 -0.38 15.94
CA ASN A 248 -9.89 -0.14 14.96
C ASN A 248 -10.47 0.46 13.68
N ALA A 249 -9.75 1.35 13.01
CA ALA A 249 -10.21 1.98 11.77
C ALA A 249 -10.25 0.95 10.63
N THR A 250 -11.39 0.88 9.94
CA THR A 250 -11.54 -0.05 8.80
C THR A 250 -10.85 0.50 7.55
N VAL A 251 -10.54 -0.36 6.59
CA VAL A 251 -9.98 0.11 5.31
C VAL A 251 -10.94 1.11 4.64
N PHE A 252 -12.25 0.90 4.73
CA PHE A 252 -13.23 1.84 4.19
C PHE A 252 -13.20 3.22 4.90
N ASP A 253 -13.06 3.26 6.22
CA ASP A 253 -12.87 4.52 6.96
C ASP A 253 -11.60 5.26 6.48
N GLN A 254 -10.52 4.51 6.26
CA GLN A 254 -9.24 5.06 5.76
C GLN A 254 -9.37 5.58 4.31
N MET A 255 -10.20 4.95 3.47
CA MET A 255 -10.50 5.46 2.12
C MET A 255 -11.22 6.82 2.14
N GLN A 256 -12.06 7.04 3.16
CA GLN A 256 -12.83 8.28 3.31
C GLN A 256 -12.04 9.42 3.96
N SER A 257 -10.90 9.13 4.61
CA SER A 257 -10.02 10.16 5.15
C SER A 257 -9.66 11.20 4.08
N ALA A 258 -9.28 12.42 4.46
CA ALA A 258 -8.68 13.40 3.55
C ALA A 258 -7.17 13.18 3.34
N TRP A 259 -6.53 12.39 4.19
CA TRP A 259 -5.09 12.15 4.13
C TRP A 259 -4.74 11.15 3.02
N PRO A 260 -3.74 11.43 2.18
CA PRO A 260 -3.33 10.55 1.08
C PRO A 260 -2.31 9.50 1.56
N THR A 261 -2.61 8.81 2.66
CA THR A 261 -1.68 7.85 3.27
C THR A 261 -1.39 6.66 2.34
N TRP A 262 -2.37 6.21 1.56
CA TRP A 262 -2.17 5.17 0.55
C TRP A 262 -1.22 5.60 -0.56
N SER A 263 -1.29 6.85 -1.01
CA SER A 263 -0.34 7.41 -1.98
C SER A 263 1.10 7.39 -1.47
N LEU A 264 1.32 7.71 -0.19
CA LEU A 264 2.64 7.63 0.42
C LEU A 264 3.14 6.19 0.52
N LEU A 265 2.30 5.25 0.97
CA LEU A 265 2.66 3.85 1.06
C LEU A 265 2.97 3.25 -0.31
N ARG A 266 2.19 3.60 -1.35
CA ARG A 266 2.49 3.23 -2.73
C ARG A 266 3.86 3.75 -3.17
N ARG A 267 4.24 4.98 -2.82
CA ARG A 267 5.57 5.48 -3.20
C ARG A 267 6.70 4.68 -2.57
N VAL A 268 6.53 4.25 -1.32
CA VAL A 268 7.47 3.33 -0.67
C VAL A 268 7.47 1.96 -1.38
N GLU A 269 6.29 1.44 -1.71
CA GLU A 269 6.11 0.19 -2.46
C GLU A 269 6.85 0.23 -3.81
N VAL A 270 6.64 1.28 -4.60
CA VAL A 270 7.32 1.49 -5.90
C VAL A 270 8.82 1.70 -5.73
N GLY A 271 9.25 2.53 -4.77
CA GLY A 271 10.68 2.75 -4.52
C GLY A 271 11.42 1.49 -4.08
N ASN A 272 10.75 0.56 -3.41
CA ASN A 272 11.31 -0.74 -3.03
C ASN A 272 11.28 -1.78 -4.18
N LEU A 273 10.49 -1.55 -5.23
CA LEU A 273 10.42 -2.40 -6.41
C LEU A 273 11.51 -2.07 -7.43
N GLU A 274 11.91 -0.80 -7.53
CA GLU A 274 12.89 -0.36 -8.53
C GLU A 274 14.36 -0.73 -8.21
N ASP A 275 14.65 -1.26 -7.01
CA ASP A 275 16.02 -1.60 -6.61
C ASP A 275 16.13 -2.74 -5.58
N PRO A 276 15.86 -4.02 -5.94
CA PRO A 276 15.95 -5.15 -5.00
C PRO A 276 17.39 -5.50 -4.59
N ASP A 277 18.38 -5.24 -5.46
CA ASP A 277 19.77 -5.62 -5.23
C ASP A 277 20.55 -4.63 -4.35
N ASN A 278 20.13 -3.35 -4.22
CA ASN A 278 20.88 -2.39 -3.37
C ASN A 278 20.71 -2.61 -1.86
N TRP A 279 19.65 -3.29 -1.42
CA TRP A 279 19.35 -3.40 0.02
C TRP A 279 19.85 -4.68 0.66
N GLU A 280 19.94 -5.77 -0.12
CA GLU A 280 20.37 -7.08 0.36
C GLU A 280 21.81 -7.45 -0.07
N ALA A 281 22.38 -6.79 -1.09
CA ALA A 281 23.72 -7.15 -1.59
C ALA A 281 24.90 -6.57 -0.79
N GLU A 282 24.69 -5.67 0.16
CA GLU A 282 25.77 -5.26 1.09
C GLU A 282 25.78 -6.15 2.33
N GLY A 283 26.30 -7.37 2.13
CA GLY A 283 26.73 -8.24 3.22
C GLY A 283 27.65 -7.49 4.18
N PHE A 284 27.43 -7.71 5.48
CA PHE A 284 28.35 -7.46 6.60
C PHE A 284 29.58 -6.59 6.26
N VAL A 285 29.40 -5.27 6.21
CA VAL A 285 30.52 -4.37 6.51
C VAL A 285 30.66 -4.36 8.02
N GLN A 286 31.54 -5.23 8.54
CA GLN A 286 32.09 -5.05 9.88
C GLN A 286 32.72 -3.65 9.92
N ILE A 287 32.06 -2.70 10.56
CA ILE A 287 32.68 -1.42 10.88
C ILE A 287 33.83 -1.74 11.85
N PRO A 288 35.10 -1.46 11.51
CA PRO A 288 36.19 -1.66 12.45
C PRO A 288 35.91 -0.82 13.69
N SER A 289 35.94 -1.45 14.86
CA SER A 289 35.65 -0.84 16.17
C SER A 289 36.55 0.36 16.50
N GLU A 290 37.57 0.63 15.70
CA GLU A 290 38.49 1.75 15.84
C GLU A 290 37.91 3.10 15.37
N LYS A 291 36.79 3.14 14.64
CA LYS A 291 36.16 4.40 14.18
C LYS A 291 35.01 4.91 15.07
N LEU A 292 34.65 4.19 16.13
CA LEU A 292 33.71 4.64 17.16
C LEU A 292 34.48 5.16 18.39
N ARG A 293 35.30 6.20 18.22
CA ARG A 293 35.76 7.01 19.36
C ARG A 293 34.94 8.29 19.39
N ILE A 294 33.95 8.31 20.27
CA ILE A 294 33.24 9.53 20.68
C ILE A 294 34.25 10.37 21.47
N PRO A 295 34.48 11.65 21.12
CA PRO A 295 35.30 12.55 21.94
C PRO A 295 34.63 12.77 23.31
N PRO A 296 35.40 12.80 24.42
CA PRO A 296 34.85 12.78 25.78
C PRO A 296 34.31 14.15 26.25
N GLU A 297 33.81 14.98 25.34
CA GLU A 297 33.29 16.32 25.67
C GLU A 297 31.93 16.58 25.01
N TRP A 298 30.96 15.68 25.22
CA TRP A 298 29.53 15.93 25.07
C TRP A 298 28.77 15.23 26.19
#